data_AF-A0A8T6UB49-F1
#
_entry.id   AF-A0A8T6UB49-F1
#
_cell.length_a   1.000
_cell.length_b   1.000
_cell.length_c   1.000
_cell.angle_alpha   90.00
_cell.angle_beta   90.00
_cell.angle_gamma   90.00
#
_symmetry.space_group_name_H-M   'P 1'
#
loop_
_entity.id
_entity.type
_entity.pdbx_description
1 polymer ?
#
loop_
_entity_poly.entity_id
_entity_poly.type
_entity_poly.pdbx_seq_one_letter_code
_entity_poly.pdbx_strand_id
1 'polypeptide(L)'
;DRHGTSVVVLAGLINSLKIVKKSLKKIKIVIAGAGSAGYGIAQLLHFSGCQNIVVLDSSGSIYQGRKDNMDKYKKDLSKISTGNKINLEEALVDADVFIGVSGKKNLLKSKMIRSMKREPIIFALTNPYPEINPKFAKRAGAKIIATGSYQYNNQVNNALVFPYIMRAMLDLKITNVTLEILYSTAIALAQSVPTNKLSEDFIIPEIGDQRLQKKIVSSLKKLL
;
A
#
# COMPACT_ATOMS: atom_id res chain seq x y z
N ASP A 1 0.73 10.83 7.64
CA ASP A 1 0.80 10.25 6.28
C ASP A 1 1.76 9.08 6.09
N ARG A 2 3.09 9.25 6.25
CA ARG A 2 4.08 8.17 6.03
C ARG A 2 3.73 6.82 6.67
N HIS A 3 3.55 6.81 7.99
CA HIS A 3 3.35 5.59 8.77
C HIS A 3 1.94 5.02 8.65
N GLY A 4 0.92 5.85 8.88
CA GLY A 4 -0.46 5.37 8.81
C GLY A 4 -0.82 4.79 7.44
N THR A 5 -0.41 5.44 6.35
CA THR A 5 -0.71 4.95 5.00
C THR A 5 0.00 3.63 4.71
N SER A 6 1.27 3.48 5.13
CA SER A 6 2.00 2.23 4.89
C SER A 6 1.37 1.04 5.61
N VAL A 7 0.91 1.23 6.86
CA VAL A 7 0.22 0.20 7.64
C VAL A 7 -1.07 -0.25 6.95
N VAL A 8 -1.92 0.72 6.57
CA VAL A 8 -3.23 0.45 5.96
C VAL A 8 -3.06 -0.22 4.59
N VAL A 9 -2.08 0.23 3.79
CA VAL A 9 -1.75 -0.38 2.50
C VAL A 9 -1.27 -1.81 2.67
N LEU A 10 -0.33 -2.07 3.58
CA LEU A 10 0.16 -3.43 3.82
C LEU A 10 -0.97 -4.35 4.30
N ALA A 11 -1.82 -3.87 5.22
CA ALA A 11 -2.94 -4.65 5.73
C ALA A 11 -3.93 -5.04 4.63
N GLY A 12 -4.35 -4.06 3.82
CA GLY A 12 -5.21 -4.30 2.66
C GLY A 12 -4.55 -5.26 1.67
N LEU A 13 -3.26 -5.09 1.39
CA LEU A 13 -2.53 -5.94 0.46
C LEU A 13 -2.43 -7.40 0.95
N ILE A 14 -2.17 -7.63 2.24
CA ILE A 14 -2.14 -8.99 2.82
C ILE A 14 -3.46 -9.71 2.55
N ASN A 15 -4.59 -9.03 2.77
CA ASN A 15 -5.91 -9.59 2.56
C ASN A 15 -6.24 -9.76 1.07
N SER A 16 -5.84 -8.80 0.23
CA SER A 16 -5.93 -8.94 -1.23
C SER A 16 -5.21 -10.17 -1.76
N LEU A 17 -3.99 -10.40 -1.28
CA LEU A 17 -3.14 -11.52 -1.72
C LEU A 17 -3.72 -12.89 -1.33
N LYS A 18 -4.45 -12.99 -0.21
CA LYS A 18 -5.19 -14.21 0.15
C LYS A 18 -6.27 -14.53 -0.87
N ILE A 19 -7.01 -13.52 -1.34
CA ILE A 19 -8.10 -13.68 -2.31
C ILE A 19 -7.55 -14.13 -3.66
N VAL A 20 -6.51 -13.47 -4.17
CA VAL A 20 -5.88 -13.81 -5.46
C VAL A 20 -4.85 -14.94 -5.36
N LYS A 21 -4.69 -15.55 -4.18
CA LYS A 21 -3.77 -16.67 -3.89
C LYS A 21 -2.32 -16.42 -4.33
N LYS A 22 -1.81 -15.20 -4.10
CA LYS A 22 -0.42 -14.80 -4.41
C LYS A 22 0.39 -14.61 -3.13
N SER A 23 1.73 -14.73 -3.23
CA SER A 23 2.65 -14.51 -2.12
C SER A 23 3.37 -13.17 -2.24
N LEU A 24 3.42 -12.38 -1.17
CA LEU A 24 4.07 -11.06 -1.13
C LEU A 24 5.54 -11.10 -1.60
N LYS A 25 6.24 -12.21 -1.37
CA LYS A 25 7.64 -12.40 -1.77
C LYS A 25 7.83 -12.62 -3.28
N LYS A 26 6.78 -13.00 -4.00
CA LYS A 26 6.84 -13.41 -5.42
C LYS A 26 6.14 -12.45 -6.39
N ILE A 27 5.55 -11.37 -5.88
CA ILE A 27 4.79 -10.41 -6.69
C ILE A 27 5.66 -9.22 -7.09
N LYS A 28 5.29 -8.58 -8.20
CA LYS A 28 5.81 -7.28 -8.63
C LYS A 28 4.85 -6.17 -8.22
N ILE A 29 5.33 -5.20 -7.44
CA ILE A 29 4.55 -4.03 -6.99
C ILE A 29 5.08 -2.78 -7.68
N VAL A 30 4.19 -1.97 -8.25
CA VAL A 30 4.50 -0.66 -8.81
C VAL A 30 3.89 0.43 -7.93
N ILE A 31 4.73 1.33 -7.41
CA ILE A 31 4.31 2.47 -6.60
C ILE A 31 4.48 3.75 -7.42
N ALA A 32 3.39 4.45 -7.72
CA ALA A 32 3.42 5.77 -8.33
C ALA A 32 3.32 6.85 -7.25
N GLY A 33 4.43 7.55 -7.02
CA GLY A 33 4.59 8.56 -6.00
C GLY A 33 5.74 8.22 -5.06
N ALA A 34 6.75 9.09 -4.99
CA ALA A 34 7.92 8.95 -4.12
C ALA A 34 7.96 9.96 -2.98
N GLY A 35 6.81 10.53 -2.63
CA GLY A 35 6.66 11.42 -1.46
C GLY A 35 6.59 10.63 -0.15
N SER A 36 6.12 11.29 0.91
CA SER A 36 6.04 10.74 2.27
C SER A 36 5.32 9.38 2.36
N ALA A 37 4.15 9.24 1.73
CA ALA A 37 3.39 8.00 1.70
C ALA A 37 4.11 6.90 0.90
N GLY A 38 4.57 7.22 -0.32
CA GLY A 38 5.29 6.28 -1.18
C GLY A 38 6.56 5.73 -0.53
N TYR A 39 7.32 6.60 0.13
CA TYR A 39 8.49 6.21 0.92
C TYR A 39 8.13 5.23 2.03
N GLY A 40 7.12 5.57 2.86
CA GLY A 40 6.68 4.70 3.96
C GLY A 40 6.17 3.34 3.48
N ILE A 41 5.40 3.32 2.39
CA ILE A 41 4.86 2.10 1.79
C ILE A 41 6.00 1.23 1.27
N ALA A 42 6.93 1.78 0.48
CA ALA A 42 8.05 1.03 -0.07
C ALA A 42 8.92 0.41 1.04
N GLN A 43 9.27 1.18 2.07
CA GLN A 43 10.06 0.70 3.22
C GLN A 43 9.37 -0.45 3.94
N LEU A 44 8.07 -0.30 4.25
CA LEU A 44 7.35 -1.32 5.00
C LEU A 44 7.08 -2.59 4.16
N LEU A 45 6.81 -2.45 2.86
CA LEU A 45 6.68 -3.60 1.95
C LEU A 45 7.99 -4.36 1.81
N HIS A 46 9.11 -3.63 1.69
CA HIS A 46 10.44 -4.23 1.63
C HIS A 46 10.78 -4.98 2.93
N PHE A 47 10.54 -4.34 4.09
CA PHE A 47 10.68 -4.98 5.40
C PHE A 47 9.81 -6.24 5.54
N SER A 48 8.62 -6.23 4.96
CA SER A 48 7.69 -7.38 4.95
C SER A 48 8.11 -8.50 3.98
N GLY A 49 9.25 -8.36 3.30
CA GLY A 49 9.82 -9.36 2.41
C GLY A 49 9.45 -9.23 0.94
N CYS A 50 8.81 -8.13 0.52
CA CYS A 50 8.61 -7.87 -0.90
C CYS A 50 9.91 -7.38 -1.54
N GLN A 51 10.44 -8.16 -2.48
CA GLN A 51 11.74 -7.88 -3.11
C GLN A 51 11.62 -7.17 -4.46
N ASN A 52 10.46 -7.23 -5.14
CA ASN A 52 10.27 -6.65 -6.45
C ASN A 52 9.31 -5.45 -6.39
N ILE A 53 9.85 -4.29 -6.03
CA ILE A 53 9.12 -3.04 -5.89
C ILE A 53 9.71 -2.04 -6.88
N VAL A 54 8.90 -1.46 -7.76
CA VAL A 54 9.32 -0.35 -8.63
C VAL A 54 8.65 0.92 -8.13
N VAL A 55 9.45 1.90 -7.68
CA VAL A 55 8.94 3.20 -7.24
C VAL A 55 9.17 4.24 -8.31
N LEU A 56 8.13 5.00 -8.66
CA LEU A 56 8.19 6.07 -9.64
C LEU A 56 7.86 7.43 -9.03
N ASP A 57 8.49 8.48 -9.54
CA ASP A 57 8.12 9.87 -9.30
C ASP A 57 7.74 10.58 -10.61
N SER A 58 7.74 11.91 -10.61
CA SER A 58 7.39 12.72 -11.79
C SER A 58 8.35 12.54 -12.97
N SER A 59 9.57 12.02 -12.76
CA SER A 59 10.59 11.84 -13.79
C SER A 59 10.77 10.38 -14.20
N GLY A 60 9.91 9.47 -13.74
CA GLY A 60 9.99 8.02 -14.01
C GLY A 60 10.45 7.23 -12.79
N SER A 61 10.95 6.01 -13.02
CA SER A 61 11.43 5.14 -11.96
C SER A 61 12.60 5.74 -11.17
N ILE A 62 12.65 5.40 -9.89
CA ILE A 62 13.80 5.63 -9.02
C ILE A 62 14.66 4.36 -9.06
N TYR A 63 15.95 4.53 -9.32
CA TYR A 63 16.90 3.43 -9.50
C TYR A 63 18.30 3.85 -9.06
N GLN A 64 19.16 2.88 -8.75
CA GLN A 64 20.54 3.16 -8.33
C GLN A 64 21.31 3.88 -9.44
N GLY A 65 22.02 4.95 -9.11
CA GLY A 65 22.78 5.75 -10.08
C GLY A 65 21.94 6.80 -10.84
N ARG A 66 20.63 6.91 -10.60
CA ARG A 66 19.84 8.05 -11.09
C ARG A 66 20.41 9.36 -10.52
N LYS A 67 20.66 10.35 -11.39
CA LYS A 67 21.24 11.66 -11.02
C LYS A 67 20.18 12.74 -10.82
N ASP A 68 19.16 12.75 -11.67
CA ASP A 68 18.19 13.86 -11.73
C ASP A 68 17.08 13.74 -10.67
N ASN A 69 16.75 14.88 -10.04
CA ASN A 69 15.64 15.02 -9.09
C ASN A 69 15.73 14.02 -7.92
N MET A 70 16.91 13.92 -7.30
CA MET A 70 17.23 12.97 -6.23
C MET A 70 17.54 13.67 -4.89
N ASP A 71 16.63 13.55 -3.93
CA ASP A 71 16.86 13.91 -2.53
C ASP A 71 17.35 12.70 -1.71
N LYS A 72 17.61 12.90 -0.40
CA LYS A 72 18.08 11.83 0.50
C LYS A 72 17.10 10.65 0.60
N TYR A 73 15.80 10.90 0.58
CA TYR A 73 14.79 9.85 0.69
C TYR A 73 14.66 9.05 -0.61
N LYS A 74 14.80 9.71 -1.76
CA LYS A 74 14.86 9.02 -3.06
C LYS A 74 16.15 8.21 -3.21
N LYS A 75 17.27 8.66 -2.63
CA LYS A 75 18.52 7.87 -2.56
C LYS A 75 18.36 6.61 -1.70
N ASP A 76 17.53 6.64 -0.66
CA ASP A 76 17.20 5.42 0.08
C ASP A 76 16.26 4.52 -0.74
N LEU A 77 15.24 5.12 -1.38
CA LEU A 77 14.32 4.38 -2.25
C LEU A 77 15.03 3.70 -3.42
N SER A 78 16.09 4.30 -3.97
CA SER A 78 16.84 3.68 -5.08
C SER A 78 17.54 2.38 -4.67
N LYS A 79 17.78 2.15 -3.37
CA LYS A 79 18.33 0.88 -2.86
C LYS A 79 17.27 -0.22 -2.79
N ILE A 80 15.99 0.16 -2.68
CA ILE A 80 14.84 -0.76 -2.57
C ILE A 80 14.19 -1.01 -3.93
N SER A 81 14.12 0.03 -4.76
CA SER A 81 13.45 0.00 -6.05
C SER A 81 14.25 -0.84 -7.05
N THR A 82 13.61 -1.86 -7.62
CA THR A 82 14.23 -2.83 -8.56
C THR A 82 14.18 -2.40 -10.02
N GLY A 83 13.59 -1.23 -10.32
CA GLY A 83 13.43 -0.76 -11.70
C GLY A 83 14.73 -0.26 -12.32
N ASN A 84 14.84 -0.39 -13.64
CA ASN A 84 15.79 0.40 -14.46
C ASN A 84 15.15 1.75 -14.82
N LYS A 85 15.81 2.60 -15.62
CA LYS A 85 15.23 3.85 -16.15
C LYS A 85 14.04 3.54 -17.07
N ILE A 86 12.84 3.58 -16.52
CA ILE A 86 11.58 3.23 -17.20
C ILE A 86 10.45 4.16 -16.76
N ASN A 87 9.44 4.29 -17.59
CA ASN A 87 8.22 5.03 -17.30
C ASN A 87 7.14 4.15 -16.62
N LEU A 88 6.00 4.74 -16.28
CA LEU A 88 4.91 4.05 -15.58
C LEU A 88 4.28 2.92 -16.41
N GLU A 89 4.09 3.11 -17.71
CA GLU A 89 3.48 2.10 -18.58
C GLU A 89 4.38 0.86 -18.65
N GLU A 90 5.68 1.07 -18.85
CA GLU A 90 6.70 0.01 -18.86
C GLU A 90 6.79 -0.72 -17.50
N ALA A 91 6.76 0.03 -16.40
CA ALA A 91 6.80 -0.56 -15.06
C ALA A 91 5.60 -1.48 -14.78
N LEU A 92 4.42 -1.16 -15.33
CA LEU A 92 3.17 -1.89 -15.10
C LEU A 92 3.04 -3.18 -15.91
N VAL A 93 3.82 -3.36 -16.97
CA VAL A 93 3.85 -4.63 -17.71
C VAL A 93 4.22 -5.76 -16.74
N ASP A 94 3.38 -6.80 -16.72
CA ASP A 94 3.50 -7.97 -15.84
C ASP A 94 3.54 -7.65 -14.33
N ALA A 95 3.07 -6.48 -13.92
CA ALA A 95 2.91 -6.15 -12.51
C ALA A 95 1.71 -6.89 -11.89
N ASP A 96 1.80 -7.24 -10.61
CA ASP A 96 0.70 -7.83 -9.85
C ASP A 96 -0.13 -6.76 -9.13
N VAL A 97 0.54 -5.68 -8.71
CA VAL A 97 -0.05 -4.64 -7.86
C VAL A 97 0.36 -3.27 -8.35
N PHE A 98 -0.60 -2.35 -8.42
CA PHE A 98 -0.35 -0.91 -8.53
C PHE A 98 -0.79 -0.21 -7.24
N ILE A 99 0.05 0.70 -6.76
CA ILE A 99 -0.23 1.57 -5.60
C ILE A 99 0.03 3.02 -6.01
N GLY A 100 -1.05 3.80 -6.13
CA GLY A 100 -1.02 5.21 -6.47
C GLY A 100 -1.10 6.09 -5.23
N VAL A 101 -0.06 6.88 -5.00
CA VAL A 101 0.04 7.92 -3.96
C VAL A 101 0.71 9.17 -4.55
N SER A 102 0.38 9.46 -5.80
CA SER A 102 1.09 10.44 -6.64
C SER A 102 0.54 11.86 -6.52
N GLY A 103 -0.68 12.02 -6.00
CA GLY A 103 -1.41 13.28 -6.08
C GLY A 103 -2.00 13.57 -7.47
N LYS A 104 -1.78 12.70 -8.47
CA LYS A 104 -2.20 12.92 -9.86
C LYS A 104 -3.47 12.14 -10.20
N LYS A 105 -4.56 12.89 -10.42
CA LYS A 105 -5.82 12.37 -10.98
C LYS A 105 -5.60 11.70 -12.34
N ASN A 106 -6.29 10.59 -12.59
CA ASN A 106 -6.34 9.91 -13.89
C ASN A 106 -4.95 9.51 -14.45
N LEU A 107 -3.94 9.34 -13.59
CA LEU A 107 -2.61 8.89 -13.98
C LEU A 107 -2.64 7.49 -14.59
N LEU A 108 -3.39 6.57 -13.98
CA LEU A 108 -3.50 5.18 -14.42
C LEU A 108 -4.61 5.05 -15.47
N LYS A 109 -4.27 4.49 -16.63
CA LYS A 109 -5.21 4.29 -17.76
C LYS A 109 -5.64 2.83 -17.85
N SER A 110 -6.84 2.57 -18.37
CA SER A 110 -7.34 1.20 -18.56
C SER A 110 -6.41 0.32 -19.40
N LYS A 111 -5.69 0.87 -20.38
CA LYS A 111 -4.70 0.12 -21.16
C LYS A 111 -3.55 -0.42 -20.30
N MET A 112 -3.12 0.34 -19.30
CA MET A 112 -2.03 -0.05 -18.40
C MET A 112 -2.46 -1.16 -17.45
N ILE A 113 -3.73 -1.18 -17.02
CA ILE A 113 -4.26 -2.28 -16.21
C ILE A 113 -4.33 -3.57 -17.03
N ARG A 114 -4.70 -3.47 -18.32
CA ARG A 114 -4.74 -4.62 -19.22
C ARG A 114 -3.38 -5.23 -19.53
N SER A 115 -2.28 -4.49 -19.36
CA SER A 115 -0.91 -5.02 -19.50
C SER A 115 -0.36 -5.64 -18.21
N MET A 116 -1.09 -5.58 -17.11
CA MET A 116 -0.71 -6.23 -15.85
C MET A 116 -1.00 -7.74 -15.90
N LYS A 117 -0.48 -8.48 -14.92
CA LYS A 117 -0.79 -9.90 -14.75
C LYS A 117 -2.28 -10.14 -14.50
N ARG A 118 -2.70 -11.39 -14.67
CA ARG A 118 -4.03 -11.87 -14.27
C ARG A 118 -4.32 -11.50 -12.81
N GLU A 119 -5.57 -11.13 -12.59
CA GLU A 119 -6.09 -10.69 -11.29
C GLU A 119 -5.25 -9.56 -10.66
N PRO A 120 -5.10 -8.40 -11.33
CA PRO A 120 -4.31 -7.30 -10.81
C PRO A 120 -5.02 -6.61 -9.65
N ILE A 121 -4.22 -6.18 -8.67
CA ILE A 121 -4.67 -5.42 -7.49
C ILE A 121 -4.35 -3.94 -7.72
N ILE A 122 -5.36 -3.07 -7.64
CA ILE A 122 -5.24 -1.64 -7.92
C ILE A 122 -5.60 -0.83 -6.68
N PHE A 123 -4.61 -0.23 -6.04
CA PHE A 123 -4.81 0.71 -4.94
C PHE A 123 -4.63 2.14 -5.48
N ALA A 124 -5.72 2.83 -5.79
CA ALA A 124 -5.71 4.21 -6.31
C ALA A 124 -6.08 5.18 -5.18
N LEU A 125 -5.06 5.61 -4.42
CA LEU A 125 -5.21 6.17 -3.08
C LEU A 125 -5.17 7.70 -3.05
N THR A 126 -4.88 8.36 -4.17
CA THR A 126 -4.93 9.82 -4.22
C THR A 126 -6.34 10.33 -3.94
N ASN A 127 -6.44 11.31 -3.03
CA ASN A 127 -7.65 12.03 -2.70
C ASN A 127 -7.58 13.50 -3.19
N PRO A 128 -8.72 14.13 -3.52
CA PRO A 128 -10.06 13.53 -3.64
C PRO A 128 -10.26 12.77 -4.96
N TYR A 129 -9.34 12.95 -5.93
CA TYR A 129 -9.45 12.36 -7.26
C TYR A 129 -8.39 11.27 -7.48
N PRO A 130 -8.77 9.99 -7.59
CA PRO A 130 -7.83 8.88 -7.64
C PRO A 130 -7.05 8.82 -8.96
N GLU A 131 -5.98 8.03 -8.96
CA GLU A 131 -5.18 7.71 -10.15
C GLU A 131 -6.03 7.08 -11.26
N ILE A 132 -7.10 6.37 -10.91
CA ILE A 132 -8.14 5.91 -11.83
C ILE A 132 -9.47 5.81 -11.10
N ASN A 133 -10.58 6.09 -11.78
CA ASN A 133 -11.90 5.82 -11.22
C ASN A 133 -12.10 4.29 -11.01
N PRO A 134 -12.58 3.84 -9.83
CA PRO A 134 -12.80 2.41 -9.55
C PRO A 134 -13.66 1.68 -10.60
N LYS A 135 -14.68 2.33 -11.16
CA LYS A 135 -15.52 1.72 -12.22
C LYS A 135 -14.69 1.40 -13.48
N PHE A 136 -13.76 2.28 -13.85
CA PHE A 136 -12.87 2.06 -15.00
C PHE A 136 -11.78 1.04 -14.71
N ALA A 137 -11.28 0.96 -13.47
CA ALA A 137 -10.36 -0.09 -13.07
C ALA A 137 -11.03 -1.47 -13.15
N LYS A 138 -12.26 -1.62 -12.63
CA LYS A 138 -13.02 -2.88 -12.67
C LYS A 138 -13.27 -3.33 -14.11
N ARG A 139 -13.75 -2.43 -14.98
CA ARG A 139 -13.93 -2.71 -16.42
C ARG A 139 -12.63 -3.05 -17.14
N ALA A 140 -11.49 -2.57 -16.66
CA ALA A 140 -10.18 -2.87 -17.24
C ALA A 140 -9.60 -4.22 -16.77
N GLY A 141 -10.29 -4.92 -15.86
CA GLY A 141 -9.88 -6.24 -15.37
C GLY A 141 -9.25 -6.25 -13.98
N ALA A 142 -9.27 -5.14 -13.24
CA ALA A 142 -8.81 -5.13 -11.85
C ALA A 142 -9.67 -6.08 -10.98
N LYS A 143 -9.00 -7.01 -10.30
CA LYS A 143 -9.65 -7.99 -9.41
C LYS A 143 -9.98 -7.39 -8.06
N ILE A 144 -9.08 -6.58 -7.52
CA ILE A 144 -9.28 -5.90 -6.25
C ILE A 144 -8.96 -4.43 -6.44
N ILE A 145 -9.85 -3.58 -5.94
CA ILE A 145 -9.72 -2.14 -6.05
C ILE A 145 -9.84 -1.55 -4.65
N ALA A 146 -8.88 -0.71 -4.28
CA ALA A 146 -8.94 0.09 -3.06
C ALA A 146 -8.70 1.55 -3.39
N THR A 147 -9.27 2.44 -2.59
CA THR A 147 -9.16 3.88 -2.79
C THR A 147 -9.12 4.62 -1.47
N GLY A 148 -8.62 5.85 -1.49
CA GLY A 148 -8.71 6.78 -0.36
C GLY A 148 -10.09 7.44 -0.21
N SER A 149 -10.99 7.27 -1.20
CA SER A 149 -12.30 7.92 -1.27
C SER A 149 -13.36 7.18 -0.45
N TYR A 150 -14.15 7.93 0.33
CA TYR A 150 -15.28 7.41 1.10
C TYR A 150 -16.47 6.92 0.25
N GLN A 151 -16.46 7.18 -1.06
CA GLN A 151 -17.57 6.83 -1.96
C GLN A 151 -17.55 5.36 -2.41
N TYR A 152 -16.49 4.61 -2.06
CA TYR A 152 -16.29 3.25 -2.52
C TYR A 152 -15.88 2.33 -1.38
N ASN A 153 -15.96 1.03 -1.62
CA ASN A 153 -15.44 -0.02 -0.75
C ASN A 153 -13.91 0.02 -0.64
N ASN A 154 -13.36 -0.74 0.31
CA ASN A 154 -11.91 -0.85 0.56
C ASN A 154 -11.24 0.52 0.74
N GLN A 155 -11.71 1.27 1.73
CA GLN A 155 -11.24 2.61 2.04
C GLN A 155 -9.87 2.56 2.72
N VAL A 156 -8.80 2.66 1.93
CA VAL A 156 -7.43 2.72 2.43
C VAL A 156 -7.16 4.15 2.87
N ASN A 157 -7.53 4.43 4.12
CA ASN A 157 -7.37 5.73 4.76
C ASN A 157 -6.61 5.57 6.09
N ASN A 158 -5.65 6.47 6.35
CA ASN A 158 -4.82 6.43 7.56
C ASN A 158 -5.62 6.63 8.87
N ALA A 159 -6.84 7.17 8.79
CA ALA A 159 -7.79 7.26 9.91
C ALA A 159 -8.13 5.89 10.52
N LEU A 160 -7.99 4.79 9.76
CA LEU A 160 -8.16 3.41 10.26
C LEU A 160 -7.13 3.01 11.31
N VAL A 161 -5.98 3.69 11.37
CA VAL A 161 -4.84 3.25 12.18
C VAL A 161 -4.41 4.31 13.16
N PHE A 162 -4.37 5.57 12.75
CA PHE A 162 -3.71 6.63 13.51
C PHE A 162 -4.23 6.79 14.94
N PRO A 163 -5.55 6.83 15.21
CA PRO A 163 -6.05 6.95 16.59
C PRO A 163 -5.65 5.75 17.45
N TYR A 164 -5.73 4.54 16.88
CA TYR A 164 -5.53 3.30 17.61
C TYR A 164 -4.06 3.00 17.93
N ILE A 165 -3.17 3.20 16.95
CA ILE A 165 -1.74 2.97 17.15
C ILE A 165 -1.17 3.97 18.17
N MET A 166 -1.57 5.24 18.10
CA MET A 166 -1.12 6.25 19.08
C MET A 166 -1.61 5.90 20.48
N ARG A 167 -2.89 5.54 20.63
CA ARG A 167 -3.42 5.14 21.93
C ARG A 167 -2.69 3.90 22.48
N ALA A 168 -2.45 2.91 21.63
CA ALA A 168 -1.72 1.71 22.02
C ALA A 168 -0.28 2.01 22.46
N MET A 169 0.41 2.91 21.76
CA MET A 169 1.77 3.32 22.15
C MET A 169 1.79 4.02 23.52
N LEU A 170 0.81 4.88 23.81
CA LEU A 170 0.68 5.52 25.12
C LEU A 170 0.41 4.48 26.23
N ASP A 171 -0.55 3.58 26.02
CA ASP A 171 -0.90 2.53 26.99
C ASP A 171 0.28 1.60 27.28
N LEU A 172 1.15 1.36 26.29
CA LEU A 172 2.30 0.47 26.37
C LEU A 172 3.63 1.18 26.62
N LYS A 173 3.63 2.51 26.80
CA LYS A 173 4.83 3.34 26.98
C LYS A 173 5.89 3.15 25.88
N ILE A 174 5.45 2.91 24.65
CA ILE A 174 6.34 2.79 23.48
C ILE A 174 6.82 4.19 23.09
N THR A 175 8.13 4.41 23.06
CA THR A 175 8.74 5.73 22.82
C THR A 175 9.13 5.97 21.37
N ASN A 176 9.30 4.91 20.56
CA ASN A 176 9.75 4.99 19.18
C ASN A 176 8.84 4.19 18.23
N VAL A 177 8.57 4.74 17.04
CA VAL A 177 7.86 4.03 15.97
C VAL A 177 8.87 3.30 15.09
N THR A 178 8.95 1.98 15.21
CA THR A 178 9.84 1.13 14.40
C THR A 178 9.08 0.42 13.27
N LEU A 179 9.80 -0.20 12.33
CA LEU A 179 9.17 -0.98 11.26
C LEU A 179 8.45 -2.22 11.80
N GLU A 180 8.93 -2.82 12.88
CA GLU A 180 8.31 -3.94 13.59
C GLU A 180 6.94 -3.55 14.15
N ILE A 181 6.84 -2.37 14.76
CA ILE A 181 5.57 -1.83 15.28
C ILE A 181 4.57 -1.60 14.15
N LEU A 182 5.02 -0.98 13.05
CA LEU A 182 4.16 -0.73 11.88
C LEU A 182 3.72 -2.05 11.22
N TYR A 183 4.63 -3.00 11.08
CA TYR A 183 4.34 -4.33 10.54
C TYR A 183 3.33 -5.06 11.43
N SER A 184 3.58 -5.16 12.73
CA SER A 184 2.67 -5.80 13.69
C SER A 184 1.29 -5.15 13.70
N THR A 185 1.23 -3.81 13.60
CA THR A 185 -0.04 -3.08 13.46
C THR A 185 -0.75 -3.44 12.16
N ALA A 186 -0.03 -3.57 11.04
CA ALA A 186 -0.62 -3.95 9.75
C ALA A 186 -1.14 -5.39 9.77
N ILE A 187 -0.44 -6.32 10.43
CA ILE A 187 -0.91 -7.68 10.65
C ILE A 187 -2.20 -7.69 11.48
N ALA A 188 -2.23 -6.94 12.59
CA ALA A 188 -3.41 -6.84 13.45
C ALA A 188 -4.63 -6.26 12.69
N LEU A 189 -4.39 -5.26 11.83
CA LEU A 189 -5.42 -4.68 10.98
C LEU A 189 -5.90 -5.65 9.90
N ALA A 190 -5.00 -6.39 9.25
CA ALA A 190 -5.39 -7.41 8.26
C ALA A 190 -6.23 -8.52 8.91
N GLN A 191 -5.85 -8.95 10.11
CA GLN A 191 -6.56 -9.97 10.90
C GLN A 191 -7.84 -9.44 11.58
N SER A 192 -8.14 -8.15 11.48
CA SER A 192 -9.41 -7.61 11.98
C SER A 192 -10.59 -8.02 11.11
N VAL A 193 -10.35 -8.18 9.81
CA VAL A 193 -11.30 -8.71 8.82
C VAL A 193 -11.48 -10.21 9.04
N PRO A 194 -12.68 -10.68 9.39
CA PRO A 194 -12.95 -12.12 9.54
C PRO A 194 -12.76 -12.86 8.21
N THR A 195 -12.11 -14.02 8.23
CA THR A 195 -11.83 -14.81 7.02
C THR A 195 -13.09 -15.16 6.23
N ASN A 196 -14.22 -15.41 6.90
CA ASN A 196 -15.51 -15.71 6.27
C ASN A 196 -16.21 -14.48 5.66
N LYS A 197 -15.73 -13.26 5.95
CA LYS A 197 -16.23 -12.01 5.35
C LYS A 197 -15.29 -11.45 4.28
N LEU A 198 -14.07 -11.99 4.19
CA LEU A 198 -13.05 -11.51 3.26
C LEU A 198 -13.56 -11.65 1.81
N SER A 199 -13.59 -10.54 1.09
CA SER A 199 -14.06 -10.49 -0.30
C SER A 199 -13.34 -9.39 -1.08
N GLU A 200 -13.52 -9.36 -2.40
CA GLU A 200 -12.93 -8.32 -3.28
C GLU A 200 -13.30 -6.90 -2.85
N ASP A 201 -14.45 -6.73 -2.20
CA ASP A 201 -15.01 -5.47 -1.72
C ASP A 201 -14.82 -5.27 -0.20
N PHE A 202 -14.18 -6.20 0.51
CA PHE A 202 -13.98 -6.11 1.95
C PHE A 202 -12.62 -6.71 2.38
N ILE A 203 -11.53 -5.99 2.06
CA ILE A 203 -10.15 -6.38 2.39
C ILE A 203 -9.61 -5.68 3.65
N ILE A 204 -10.30 -4.67 4.16
CA ILE A 204 -9.89 -3.85 5.30
C ILE A 204 -11.11 -3.53 6.17
N PRO A 205 -10.97 -3.42 7.51
CA PRO A 205 -12.07 -3.02 8.38
C PRO A 205 -12.59 -1.62 8.06
N GLU A 206 -13.79 -1.33 8.54
CA GLU A 206 -14.38 -0.01 8.47
C GLU A 206 -13.77 0.96 9.49
N ILE A 207 -13.83 2.25 9.17
CA ILE A 207 -13.42 3.31 10.08
C ILE A 207 -14.33 3.30 11.30
N GLY A 208 -13.75 3.38 12.49
CA GLY A 208 -14.49 3.33 13.75
C GLY A 208 -14.69 1.91 14.31
N ASP A 209 -14.14 0.86 13.69
CA ASP A 209 -14.17 -0.50 14.25
C ASP A 209 -13.49 -0.54 15.63
N GLN A 210 -14.31 -0.62 16.68
CA GLN A 210 -13.86 -0.58 18.07
C GLN A 210 -12.96 -1.76 18.45
N ARG A 211 -12.98 -2.85 17.69
CA ARG A 211 -12.14 -4.04 17.94
C ARG A 211 -10.67 -3.75 17.63
N LEU A 212 -10.38 -2.73 16.83
CA LEU A 212 -9.01 -2.38 16.40
C LEU A 212 -8.12 -2.02 17.58
N GLN A 213 -8.60 -1.25 18.56
CA GLN A 213 -7.81 -0.88 19.73
C GLN A 213 -7.26 -2.12 20.44
N LYS A 214 -8.15 -3.06 20.79
CA LYS A 214 -7.77 -4.29 21.51
C LYS A 214 -6.83 -5.16 20.67
N LYS A 215 -7.09 -5.31 19.37
CA LYS A 215 -6.26 -6.11 18.46
C LYS A 215 -4.85 -5.53 18.32
N ILE A 216 -4.73 -4.22 18.10
CA ILE A 216 -3.44 -3.53 17.95
C ILE A 216 -2.65 -3.62 19.25
N VAL A 217 -3.25 -3.29 20.41
CA VAL A 217 -2.58 -3.42 21.72
C VAL A 217 -2.09 -4.85 21.95
N SER A 218 -2.93 -5.85 21.70
CA SER A 218 -2.54 -7.25 21.87
C SER A 218 -1.41 -7.67 20.94
N SER A 219 -1.35 -7.12 19.72
CA SER A 219 -0.28 -7.40 18.76
C SER A 219 1.04 -6.74 19.17
N LEU A 220 0.98 -5.49 19.64
CA LEU A 220 2.17 -4.75 20.07
C LEU A 220 2.75 -5.30 21.39
N LYS A 221 1.92 -5.78 22.33
CA LYS A 221 2.39 -6.44 23.56
C LYS A 221 3.30 -7.65 23.30
N LYS A 222 3.20 -8.31 22.15
CA LYS A 222 4.05 -9.45 21.79
C LYS A 222 5.46 -9.05 21.34
N LEU A 223 5.68 -7.75 21.12
CA LEU A 223 6.98 -7.19 20.72
C LEU A 223 7.76 -6.61 21.92
N LEU A 224 7.13 -6.54 23.08
CA LEU A 224 7.69 -6.04 24.34
C LEU A 224 8.03 -7.22 25.24
#